data_AF-A0A2N2C951-F1
#
_entry.id   AF-A0A2N2C951-F1
#
_cell.length_a   1.000
_cell.length_b   1.000
_cell.length_c   1.000
_cell.angle_alpha   90.00
_cell.angle_beta   90.00
_cell.angle_gamma   90.00
#
_symmetry.space_group_name_H-M   'P 1'
#
loop_
_entity.id
_entity.type
_entity.pdbx_description
1 polymer ?
#
loop_
_entity_poly.entity_id
_entity_poly.type
_entity_poly.pdbx_seq_one_letter_code
_entity_poly.pdbx_strand_id
1 'polypeptide(L)'
;MASPVTTPYSLFAGENNTDHYYRDISLFAVKALDLLEENLGSVTDALISFYQDDQDIKNYSREELLLEALMIGVYWNRYGRYAEESSDALIVVMKQLALLRKVPGQTGKSADEARGILGLNMMENPEHENSFLMPGIIGFEKLINWMEATGEFHREARQFGKWMHFMKDTGDGFTFICISLMRNIARQFSTISDQHLGKYTLETENFHSTVRQKYSKREDGISVNRK
;
A
#
# COMPACT_ATOMS: atom_id res chain seq x y z
N MET A 1 -6.62 -33.17 14.02
CA MET A 1 -5.71 -32.00 14.00
C MET A 1 -5.52 -31.63 12.55
N ALA A 2 -5.95 -30.43 12.13
CA ALA A 2 -5.74 -29.96 10.77
C ALA A 2 -4.24 -29.69 10.57
N SER A 3 -3.66 -30.20 9.48
CA SER A 3 -2.28 -29.86 9.08
C SER A 3 -2.13 -28.34 8.95
N PRO A 4 -1.00 -27.75 9.36
CA PRO A 4 -0.78 -26.32 9.24
C PRO A 4 -0.87 -25.91 7.77
N VAL A 5 -1.66 -24.87 7.48
CA VAL A 5 -1.73 -24.23 6.16
C VAL A 5 -0.33 -23.75 5.80
N THR A 6 0.26 -24.32 4.75
CA THR A 6 1.63 -23.99 4.30
C THR A 6 1.67 -22.94 3.21
N THR A 7 0.55 -22.67 2.53
CA THR A 7 0.45 -21.72 1.42
C THR A 7 -0.79 -20.82 1.58
N PRO A 8 -0.64 -19.48 1.56
CA PRO A 8 -1.77 -18.55 1.73
C PRO A 8 -2.73 -18.52 0.53
N TYR A 9 -2.28 -18.97 -0.65
CA TYR A 9 -3.05 -18.97 -1.89
C TYR A 9 -3.02 -20.34 -2.56
N SER A 10 -4.04 -20.62 -3.38
CA SER A 10 -4.12 -21.82 -4.21
C SER A 10 -4.71 -21.47 -5.57
N LEU A 11 -3.96 -21.71 -6.65
CA LEU A 11 -4.42 -21.49 -8.03
C LEU A 11 -5.44 -22.55 -8.49
N PHE A 12 -5.54 -23.65 -7.75
CA PHE A 12 -6.47 -24.74 -8.04
C PHE A 12 -7.87 -24.44 -7.52
N ALA A 13 -7.99 -23.70 -6.39
CA ALA A 13 -9.27 -23.44 -5.71
C ALA A 13 -10.17 -24.70 -5.54
N GLY A 14 -9.55 -25.87 -5.31
CA GLY A 14 -10.26 -27.15 -5.18
C GLY A 14 -10.45 -27.95 -6.48
N GLU A 15 -9.95 -27.45 -7.61
CA GLU A 15 -9.96 -28.12 -8.91
C GLU A 15 -8.66 -28.89 -9.21
N ASN A 16 -8.64 -29.64 -10.31
CA ASN A 16 -7.50 -30.48 -10.71
C ASN A 16 -6.46 -29.76 -11.60
N ASN A 17 -6.73 -28.53 -12.04
CA ASN A 17 -5.83 -27.72 -12.86
C ASN A 17 -5.94 -26.23 -12.51
N THR A 18 -5.13 -25.40 -13.17
CA THR A 18 -5.05 -23.94 -12.94
C THR A 18 -5.66 -23.12 -14.07
N ASP A 19 -6.26 -23.76 -15.09
CA ASP A 19 -6.80 -23.07 -16.27
C ASP A 19 -7.90 -22.08 -15.88
N HIS A 20 -8.70 -22.45 -14.88
CA HIS A 20 -9.75 -21.58 -14.33
C HIS A 20 -9.17 -20.31 -13.72
N TYR A 21 -8.04 -20.39 -13.00
CA TYR A 21 -7.37 -19.20 -12.47
C TYR A 21 -6.95 -18.23 -13.58
N TYR A 22 -6.28 -18.74 -14.62
CA TYR A 22 -5.81 -17.89 -15.71
C TYR A 22 -6.95 -17.27 -16.52
N ARG A 23 -8.06 -17.98 -16.69
CA ARG A 23 -9.27 -17.42 -17.30
C ARG A 23 -9.88 -16.33 -16.43
N ASP A 24 -10.06 -16.61 -15.14
CA ASP A 24 -10.77 -15.71 -14.23
C ASP A 24 -9.95 -14.42 -13.97
N ILE A 25 -8.62 -14.52 -13.82
CA ILE A 25 -7.75 -13.34 -13.70
C ILE A 25 -7.72 -12.50 -14.97
N SER A 26 -7.77 -13.13 -16.16
CA SER A 26 -7.78 -12.40 -17.43
C SER A 26 -9.09 -11.64 -17.63
N LEU A 27 -10.23 -12.26 -17.31
CA LEU A 27 -11.54 -11.60 -17.34
C LEU A 27 -11.63 -10.48 -16.30
N PHE A 28 -11.11 -10.72 -15.10
CA PHE A 28 -11.08 -9.71 -14.06
C PHE A 28 -10.18 -8.53 -14.43
N ALA A 29 -9.03 -8.75 -15.06
CA ALA A 29 -8.12 -7.67 -15.47
C ALA A 29 -8.80 -6.66 -16.41
N VAL A 30 -9.58 -7.12 -17.39
CA VAL A 30 -10.37 -6.23 -18.26
C VAL A 30 -11.37 -5.42 -17.45
N LYS A 31 -12.14 -6.09 -16.59
CA LYS A 31 -13.15 -5.45 -15.75
C LYS A 31 -12.55 -4.45 -14.75
N ALA A 32 -11.36 -4.75 -14.24
CA ALA A 32 -10.59 -3.89 -13.39
C ALA A 32 -10.15 -2.62 -14.13
N LEU A 33 -9.61 -2.75 -15.34
CA LEU A 33 -9.20 -1.60 -16.15
C LEU A 33 -10.39 -0.71 -16.49
N ASP A 34 -11.54 -1.27 -16.89
CA ASP A 34 -12.76 -0.50 -17.15
C ASP A 34 -13.20 0.31 -15.92
N LEU A 35 -13.20 -0.33 -14.73
CA LEU A 35 -13.53 0.32 -13.47
C LEU A 35 -12.56 1.47 -13.15
N LEU A 36 -11.25 1.24 -13.35
CA LEU A 36 -10.24 2.26 -13.08
C LEU A 36 -10.33 3.42 -14.07
N GLU A 37 -10.52 3.16 -15.36
CA GLU A 37 -10.71 4.20 -16.37
C GLU A 37 -11.94 5.05 -16.09
N GLU A 38 -13.09 4.44 -15.82
CA GLU A 38 -14.35 5.15 -15.57
C GLU A 38 -14.23 6.15 -14.41
N ASN A 39 -13.43 5.81 -13.39
CA ASN A 39 -13.42 6.55 -12.13
C ASN A 39 -12.13 7.37 -11.88
N LEU A 40 -11.01 6.96 -12.46
CA LEU A 40 -9.70 7.61 -12.29
C LEU A 40 -9.18 8.20 -13.60
N GLY A 41 -9.86 7.93 -14.72
CA GLY A 41 -9.72 8.55 -16.04
C GLY A 41 -9.14 9.97 -16.03
N SER A 42 -10.01 10.88 -15.60
CA SER A 42 -9.76 12.32 -15.57
C SER A 42 -8.61 12.72 -14.64
N VAL A 43 -8.39 11.98 -13.54
CA VAL A 43 -7.32 12.27 -12.58
C VAL A 43 -5.96 12.02 -13.22
N THR A 44 -5.84 10.88 -13.90
CA THR A 44 -4.63 10.51 -14.63
C THR A 44 -4.43 11.33 -15.90
N ASP A 45 -5.48 11.75 -16.59
CA ASP A 45 -5.35 12.70 -17.72
C ASP A 45 -4.78 14.05 -17.26
N ALA A 46 -5.24 14.52 -16.10
CA ALA A 46 -4.70 15.74 -15.49
C ALA A 46 -3.22 15.58 -15.11
N LEU A 47 -2.81 14.42 -14.59
CA LEU A 47 -1.41 14.11 -14.30
C LEU A 47 -0.56 14.09 -15.58
N ILE A 48 -1.01 13.41 -16.63
CA ILE A 48 -0.32 13.33 -17.93
C ILE A 48 -0.15 14.74 -18.51
N SER A 49 -1.21 15.55 -18.44
CA SER A 49 -1.19 16.93 -18.92
C SER A 49 -0.20 17.80 -18.13
N PHE A 50 -0.13 17.63 -16.81
CA PHE A 50 0.82 18.34 -15.95
C PHE A 50 2.28 18.01 -16.30
N TYR A 51 2.56 16.75 -16.61
CA TYR A 51 3.90 16.26 -16.98
C TYR A 51 4.13 16.16 -18.50
N GLN A 52 3.39 16.92 -19.32
CA GLN A 52 3.43 16.80 -20.78
C GLN A 52 4.82 16.95 -21.41
N ASP A 53 5.76 17.61 -20.72
CA ASP A 53 7.14 17.81 -21.18
C ASP A 53 8.16 16.89 -20.48
N ASP A 54 7.73 16.13 -19.46
CA ASP A 54 8.58 15.22 -18.70
C ASP A 54 8.68 13.84 -19.39
N GLN A 55 9.90 13.46 -19.79
CA GLN A 55 10.16 12.20 -20.46
C GLN A 55 10.03 10.97 -19.54
N ASP A 56 10.16 11.14 -18.22
CA ASP A 56 10.03 10.04 -17.26
C ASP A 56 8.57 9.58 -17.17
N ILE A 57 7.62 10.53 -17.15
CA ILE A 57 6.18 10.21 -17.12
C ILE A 57 5.68 9.70 -18.48
N LYS A 58 6.26 10.15 -19.60
CA LYS A 58 5.91 9.63 -20.94
C LYS A 58 6.21 8.14 -21.14
N ASN A 59 7.07 7.56 -20.31
CA ASN A 59 7.38 6.14 -20.37
C ASN A 59 6.34 5.26 -19.68
N TYR A 60 5.44 5.85 -18.88
CA TYR A 60 4.36 5.10 -18.23
C TYR A 60 3.19 4.93 -19.19
N SER A 61 2.70 3.71 -19.26
CA SER A 61 1.42 3.41 -19.88
C SER A 61 0.27 4.00 -19.08
N ARG A 62 -0.86 4.15 -19.77
CA ARG A 62 -2.12 4.63 -19.17
C ARG A 62 -2.53 3.76 -17.98
N GLU A 63 -2.41 2.45 -18.15
CA GLU A 63 -2.76 1.40 -17.21
C GLU A 63 -1.86 1.43 -15.96
N GLU A 64 -0.56 1.71 -16.13
CA GLU A 64 0.36 1.88 -15.01
C GLU A 64 -0.03 3.08 -14.14
N LEU A 65 -0.42 4.21 -14.73
CA LEU A 65 -0.86 5.39 -13.98
C LEU A 65 -2.18 5.15 -13.24
N LEU A 66 -3.12 4.40 -13.84
CA LEU A 66 -4.34 3.97 -13.15
C LEU A 66 -4.02 3.06 -11.96
N LEU A 67 -3.10 2.11 -12.15
CA LEU A 67 -2.67 1.22 -11.09
C LEU A 67 -2.00 2.00 -9.95
N GLU A 68 -1.18 3.01 -10.25
CA GLU A 68 -0.59 3.88 -9.22
C GLU A 68 -1.65 4.67 -8.45
N ALA A 69 -2.65 5.23 -9.13
CA ALA A 69 -3.76 5.93 -8.49
C ALA A 69 -4.57 4.98 -7.58
N LEU A 70 -4.82 3.75 -8.04
CA LEU A 70 -5.42 2.69 -7.22
C LEU A 70 -4.55 2.40 -5.98
N MET A 71 -3.25 2.25 -6.16
CA MET A 71 -2.30 1.96 -5.09
C MET A 71 -2.28 3.08 -4.03
N ILE A 72 -2.34 4.36 -4.43
CA ILE A 72 -2.49 5.48 -3.48
C ILE A 72 -3.74 5.27 -2.63
N GLY A 73 -4.87 4.94 -3.24
CA GLY A 73 -6.12 4.65 -2.55
C GLY A 73 -6.02 3.46 -1.57
N VAL A 74 -5.36 2.37 -1.99
CA VAL A 74 -5.13 1.17 -1.16
C VAL A 74 -4.29 1.53 0.06
N TYR A 75 -3.16 2.21 -0.14
CA TYR A 75 -2.28 2.62 0.95
C TYR A 75 -2.95 3.61 1.89
N TRP A 76 -3.76 4.53 1.36
CA TRP A 76 -4.52 5.45 2.19
C TRP A 76 -5.52 4.73 3.09
N ASN A 77 -6.30 3.82 2.52
CA ASN A 77 -7.32 3.08 3.28
C ASN A 77 -6.69 2.16 4.34
N ARG A 78 -5.53 1.59 4.04
CA ARG A 78 -4.86 0.63 4.91
C ARG A 78 -3.99 1.31 5.98
N TYR A 79 -3.26 2.34 5.58
CA TYR A 79 -2.21 2.96 6.39
C TYR A 79 -2.49 4.40 6.82
N GLY A 80 -3.52 5.05 6.27
CA GLY A 80 -3.84 6.44 6.59
C GLY A 80 -4.00 6.70 8.08
N ARG A 81 -4.69 5.81 8.80
CA ARG A 81 -4.86 5.94 10.27
C ARG A 81 -3.53 5.89 11.04
N TYR A 82 -2.61 5.03 10.61
CA TYR A 82 -1.29 4.92 11.24
C TYR A 82 -0.43 6.15 10.94
N ALA A 83 -0.52 6.66 9.71
CA ALA A 83 0.10 7.92 9.35
C ALA A 83 -0.46 9.07 10.18
N GLU A 84 -1.77 9.12 10.40
CA GLU A 84 -2.43 10.19 11.16
C GLU A 84 -1.99 10.24 12.64
N GLU A 85 -1.90 9.09 13.29
CA GLU A 85 -1.53 9.00 14.71
C GLU A 85 -0.03 9.08 14.98
N SER A 86 0.79 8.92 13.93
CA SER A 86 2.24 9.03 14.08
C SER A 86 2.65 10.49 14.27
N SER A 87 3.27 10.79 15.42
CA SER A 87 3.82 12.12 15.66
C SER A 87 4.99 12.41 14.70
N ASP A 88 5.14 13.68 14.32
CA ASP A 88 6.25 14.12 13.45
C ASP A 88 7.61 13.78 14.06
N ALA A 89 7.75 13.86 15.39
CA ALA A 89 8.96 13.48 16.10
C ALA A 89 9.29 11.98 15.91
N LEU A 90 8.29 11.11 16.01
CA LEU A 90 8.46 9.67 15.77
C LEU A 90 8.87 9.40 14.32
N ILE A 91 8.24 10.07 13.36
CA ILE A 91 8.58 9.98 11.93
C ILE A 91 10.04 10.37 11.69
N VAL A 92 10.50 11.49 12.28
CA VAL A 92 11.89 11.97 12.13
C VAL A 92 12.88 10.95 12.71
N VAL A 93 12.62 10.44 13.92
CA VAL A 93 13.47 9.41 14.56
C VAL A 93 13.56 8.17 13.67
N MET A 94 12.43 7.71 13.15
CA MET A 94 12.38 6.53 12.28
C MET A 94 13.14 6.73 10.96
N LYS A 95 13.02 7.91 10.33
CA LYS A 95 13.82 8.24 9.13
C LYS A 95 15.32 8.24 9.43
N GLN A 96 15.74 8.77 10.58
CA GLN A 96 17.15 8.73 10.99
C GLN A 96 17.65 7.30 11.24
N LEU A 97 16.85 6.47 11.92
CA LEU A 97 17.18 5.06 12.11
C LEU A 97 17.29 4.30 10.78
N ALA A 98 16.50 4.67 9.76
CA ALA A 98 16.60 4.10 8.40
C ALA A 98 17.98 4.34 7.77
N LEU A 99 18.53 5.54 7.98
CA LEU A 99 19.83 5.93 7.45
C LEU A 99 20.98 5.22 8.20
N LEU A 100 20.86 5.07 9.53
CA LEU A 100 21.86 4.42 10.37
C LEU A 100 22.05 2.93 10.07
N ARG A 101 21.04 2.25 9.51
CA ARG A 101 21.14 0.86 9.04
C ARG A 101 22.22 0.66 7.97
N LYS A 102 22.51 1.70 7.18
CA LYS A 102 23.55 1.65 6.13
C LYS A 102 24.97 1.66 6.71
N VAL A 103 25.12 1.86 8.02
CA VAL A 103 26.41 1.85 8.72
C VAL A 103 26.74 0.42 9.15
N PRO A 104 27.90 -0.15 8.73
CA PRO A 104 28.31 -1.49 9.15
C PRO A 104 28.61 -1.54 10.66
N GLY A 105 28.37 -2.70 11.28
CA GLY A 105 28.76 -2.97 12.67
C GLY A 105 27.62 -2.88 13.68
N GLN A 106 27.96 -2.74 14.96
CA GLN A 106 27.02 -2.81 16.08
C GLN A 106 25.97 -1.69 16.05
N THR A 107 26.35 -0.51 15.54
CA THR A 107 25.46 0.64 15.36
C THR A 107 24.32 0.35 14.38
N GLY A 108 24.60 -0.35 13.27
CA GLY A 108 23.57 -0.74 12.30
C GLY A 108 22.59 -1.75 12.87
N LYS A 109 23.08 -2.73 13.66
CA LYS A 109 22.23 -3.75 14.31
C LYS A 109 21.28 -3.16 15.36
N SER A 110 21.79 -2.29 16.24
CA SER A 110 20.95 -1.65 17.26
C SER A 110 19.93 -0.68 16.65
N ALA A 111 20.24 -0.08 15.49
CA ALA A 111 19.26 0.71 14.74
C ALA A 111 18.13 -0.16 14.14
N ASP A 112 18.45 -1.37 13.68
CA ASP A 112 17.45 -2.33 13.14
C ASP A 112 16.52 -2.85 14.25
N GLU A 113 17.07 -3.21 15.42
CA GLU A 113 16.27 -3.63 16.59
C GLU A 113 15.31 -2.54 17.07
N ALA A 114 15.79 -1.29 17.19
CA ALA A 114 14.96 -0.15 17.58
C ALA A 114 13.84 0.13 16.56
N ARG A 115 14.12 -0.03 15.26
CA ARG A 115 13.10 0.05 14.20
C ARG A 115 12.11 -1.08 14.26
N GLY A 116 12.53 -2.31 14.56
CA GLY A 116 11.62 -3.44 14.69
C GLY A 116 10.54 -3.15 15.73
N ILE A 117 10.94 -2.62 16.89
CA ILE A 117 10.03 -2.25 17.98
C ILE A 117 9.13 -1.07 17.58
N LEU A 118 9.71 0.03 17.07
CA LEU A 118 8.96 1.24 16.73
C LEU A 118 8.06 1.05 15.51
N GLY A 119 8.52 0.29 14.52
CA GLY A 119 7.79 -0.06 13.30
C GLY A 119 6.60 -0.96 13.59
N LEU A 120 6.75 -1.95 14.48
CA LEU A 120 5.61 -2.75 14.96
C LEU A 120 4.58 -1.87 15.68
N ASN A 121 5.01 -0.95 16.55
CA ASN A 121 4.09 -0.01 17.20
C ASN A 121 3.39 0.94 16.21
N MET A 122 4.08 1.40 15.15
CA MET A 122 3.47 2.23 14.09
C MET A 122 2.46 1.45 13.23
N MET A 123 2.56 0.13 13.15
CA MET A 123 1.71 -0.72 12.30
C MET A 123 0.63 -1.50 13.07
N GLU A 124 0.76 -1.65 14.38
CA GLU A 124 -0.12 -2.50 15.19
C GLU A 124 -0.49 -1.82 16.52
N ASN A 125 -1.10 -0.63 16.47
CA ASN A 125 -1.73 -0.04 17.64
C ASN A 125 -3.27 -0.06 17.53
N PRO A 126 -3.98 -0.84 18.37
CA PRO A 126 -5.44 -0.87 18.40
C PRO A 126 -6.07 0.46 18.84
N GLU A 127 -5.33 1.36 19.52
CA GLU A 127 -5.84 2.69 19.87
C GLU A 127 -6.10 3.59 18.64
N HIS A 128 -5.53 3.23 17.49
CA HIS A 128 -5.63 4.01 16.25
C HIS A 128 -6.86 3.63 15.39
N GLU A 129 -7.82 2.87 15.94
CA GLU A 129 -8.97 2.32 15.18
C GLU A 129 -9.94 3.40 14.69
N ASN A 130 -10.02 4.54 15.40
CA ASN A 130 -10.98 5.63 15.09
C ASN A 130 -10.37 6.80 14.29
N SER A 131 -9.10 6.72 13.92
CA SER A 131 -8.36 7.85 13.35
C SER A 131 -8.57 7.97 11.84
N PHE A 132 -8.81 9.20 11.38
CA PHE A 132 -9.07 9.48 9.97
C PHE A 132 -8.05 10.48 9.42
N LEU A 133 -7.25 10.01 8.46
CA LEU A 133 -6.37 10.88 7.69
C LEU A 133 -7.22 11.69 6.69
N MET A 134 -7.28 12.99 6.92
CA MET A 134 -8.03 13.93 6.09
C MET A 134 -7.44 13.97 4.66
N PRO A 135 -8.25 13.72 3.61
CA PRO A 135 -7.81 13.93 2.24
C PRO A 135 -7.36 15.37 2.02
N GLY A 136 -6.32 15.57 1.24
CA GLY A 136 -5.67 16.88 1.06
C GLY A 136 -4.17 16.74 0.99
N ILE A 137 -3.48 17.84 0.67
CA ILE A 137 -2.02 17.88 0.50
C ILE A 137 -1.33 17.45 1.81
N ILE A 138 -1.78 17.99 2.94
CA ILE A 138 -1.19 17.69 4.26
C ILE A 138 -1.33 16.21 4.60
N GLY A 139 -2.54 15.64 4.40
CA GLY A 139 -2.77 14.23 4.67
C GLY A 139 -1.90 13.33 3.79
N PHE A 140 -1.77 13.68 2.50
CA PHE A 140 -0.97 12.89 1.58
C PHE A 140 0.52 12.96 1.91
N GLU A 141 1.01 14.11 2.35
CA GLU A 141 2.39 14.30 2.77
C GLU A 141 2.69 13.50 4.04
N LYS A 142 1.73 13.47 4.97
CA LYS A 142 1.82 12.66 6.18
C LYS A 142 1.88 11.17 5.86
N LEU A 143 1.07 10.69 4.90
CA LEU A 143 1.14 9.31 4.43
C LEU A 143 2.49 8.96 3.81
N ILE A 144 3.00 9.80 2.90
CA ILE A 144 4.31 9.59 2.26
C ILE A 144 5.42 9.58 3.31
N ASN A 145 5.40 10.54 4.25
CA ASN A 145 6.38 10.63 5.33
C ASN A 145 6.36 9.39 6.23
N TRP A 146 5.17 8.89 6.55
CA TRP A 146 5.00 7.64 7.28
C TRP A 146 5.58 6.46 6.49
N MET A 147 5.26 6.34 5.20
CA MET A 147 5.77 5.28 4.32
C MET A 147 7.30 5.27 4.21
N GLU A 148 7.93 6.45 4.16
CA GLU A 148 9.39 6.57 4.17
C GLU A 148 9.98 6.17 5.52
N ALA A 149 9.34 6.59 6.62
CA ALA A 149 9.77 6.29 7.98
C ALA A 149 9.73 4.78 8.27
N THR A 150 8.72 4.05 7.79
CA THR A 150 8.64 2.59 7.94
C THR A 150 9.74 1.86 7.16
N GLY A 151 10.39 2.50 6.19
CA GLY A 151 11.53 1.95 5.43
C GLY A 151 11.20 0.76 4.52
N GLU A 152 9.94 0.35 4.52
CA GLU A 152 9.42 -0.81 3.80
C GLU A 152 8.83 -0.43 2.43
N PHE A 153 8.47 0.86 2.26
CA PHE A 153 7.70 1.36 1.12
C PHE A 153 8.44 2.44 0.34
N HIS A 154 9.79 2.37 0.29
CA HIS A 154 10.60 3.41 -0.34
C HIS A 154 10.28 3.62 -1.83
N ARG A 155 9.91 2.56 -2.56
CA ARG A 155 9.60 2.65 -4.00
C ARG A 155 8.25 3.33 -4.21
N GLU A 156 7.25 2.90 -3.45
CA GLU A 156 5.89 3.42 -3.48
C GLU A 156 5.87 4.88 -3.01
N ALA A 157 6.58 5.20 -1.93
CA ALA A 157 6.72 6.58 -1.43
C ALA A 157 7.37 7.51 -2.47
N ARG A 158 8.40 7.03 -3.18
CA ARG A 158 9.04 7.78 -4.26
C ARG A 158 8.05 8.06 -5.40
N GLN A 159 7.26 7.06 -5.80
CA GLN A 159 6.26 7.22 -6.85
C GLN A 159 5.16 8.19 -6.41
N PHE A 160 4.68 8.06 -5.17
CA PHE A 160 3.68 8.98 -4.60
C PHE A 160 4.22 10.42 -4.48
N GLY A 161 5.54 10.59 -4.32
CA GLY A 161 6.20 11.89 -4.40
C GLY A 161 5.99 12.62 -5.74
N LYS A 162 5.92 11.90 -6.87
CA LYS A 162 5.61 12.49 -8.19
C LYS A 162 4.16 12.99 -8.23
N TRP A 163 3.24 12.20 -7.69
CA TRP A 163 1.83 12.57 -7.52
C TRP A 163 1.65 13.76 -6.58
N MET A 164 2.43 13.82 -5.50
CA MET A 164 2.44 14.94 -4.56
C MET A 164 2.86 16.25 -5.24
N HIS A 165 3.86 16.23 -6.11
CA HIS A 165 4.28 17.43 -6.84
C HIS A 165 3.13 17.99 -7.70
N PHE A 166 2.48 17.13 -8.46
CA PHE A 166 1.27 17.46 -9.23
C PHE A 166 0.13 17.98 -8.35
N MET A 167 -0.13 17.35 -7.20
CA MET A 167 -1.20 17.73 -6.28
C MET A 167 -0.93 19.08 -5.59
N LYS A 168 0.33 19.39 -5.27
CA LYS A 168 0.73 20.70 -4.73
C LYS A 168 0.50 21.83 -5.73
N ASP A 169 0.68 21.58 -7.02
CA ASP A 169 0.47 22.59 -8.07
C ASP A 169 -1.02 22.84 -8.35
N THR A 170 -1.80 21.76 -8.44
CA THR A 170 -3.25 21.83 -8.71
C THR A 170 -4.08 22.32 -7.52
N GLY A 171 -3.54 22.24 -6.31
CA GLY A 171 -4.11 22.80 -5.10
C GLY A 171 -4.95 21.82 -4.27
N ASP A 172 -5.26 22.24 -3.04
CA ASP A 172 -5.80 21.35 -2.01
C ASP A 172 -7.21 20.84 -2.32
N GLY A 173 -8.08 21.68 -2.90
CA GLY A 173 -9.44 21.27 -3.28
C GLY A 173 -9.46 20.16 -4.34
N PHE A 174 -8.62 20.27 -5.36
CA PHE A 174 -8.47 19.23 -6.38
C PHE A 174 -7.83 17.96 -5.80
N THR A 175 -6.81 18.14 -4.95
CA THR A 175 -6.15 17.05 -4.22
C THR A 175 -7.14 16.25 -3.37
N PHE A 176 -8.00 16.94 -2.62
CA PHE A 176 -9.06 16.32 -1.82
C PHE A 176 -9.97 15.42 -2.67
N ILE A 177 -10.40 15.92 -3.84
CA ILE A 177 -11.26 15.18 -4.78
C ILE A 177 -10.53 13.94 -5.29
N CYS A 178 -9.29 14.09 -5.78
CA CYS A 178 -8.50 12.99 -6.31
C CYS A 178 -8.29 11.88 -5.30
N ILE A 179 -7.84 12.22 -4.08
CA ILE A 179 -7.61 11.24 -3.01
C ILE A 179 -8.93 10.55 -2.63
N SER A 180 -10.03 11.30 -2.58
CA SER A 180 -11.34 10.72 -2.27
C SER A 180 -11.78 9.70 -3.34
N LEU A 181 -11.57 10.00 -4.62
CA LEU A 181 -11.82 9.07 -5.72
C LEU A 181 -10.93 7.82 -5.59
N MET A 182 -9.61 7.99 -5.49
CA MET A 182 -8.64 6.90 -5.35
C MET A 182 -9.01 5.96 -4.19
N ARG A 183 -9.36 6.51 -3.02
CA ARG A 183 -9.77 5.73 -1.85
C ARG A 183 -11.06 4.96 -2.08
N ASN A 184 -12.07 5.58 -2.67
CA ASN A 184 -13.35 4.94 -2.92
C ASN A 184 -13.21 3.80 -3.93
N ILE A 185 -12.44 4.02 -4.99
CA ILE A 185 -12.18 2.98 -6.00
C ILE A 185 -11.33 1.85 -5.44
N ALA A 186 -10.35 2.12 -4.58
CA ALA A 186 -9.63 1.06 -3.89
C ALA A 186 -10.54 0.14 -3.05
N ARG A 187 -11.57 0.69 -2.39
CA ARG A 187 -12.56 -0.12 -1.66
C ARG A 187 -13.43 -0.95 -2.60
N GLN A 188 -13.93 -0.35 -3.66
CA GLN A 188 -14.75 -1.06 -4.65
C GLN A 188 -13.95 -2.16 -5.34
N PHE A 189 -12.72 -1.86 -5.76
CA PHE A 189 -11.79 -2.82 -6.35
C PHE A 189 -11.56 -4.00 -5.42
N SER A 190 -11.32 -3.75 -4.11
CA SER A 190 -11.17 -4.82 -3.13
C SER A 190 -12.39 -5.75 -3.08
N THR A 191 -13.60 -5.19 -2.96
CA THR A 191 -14.85 -5.98 -2.96
C THR A 191 -15.03 -6.79 -4.25
N ILE A 192 -14.81 -6.18 -5.41
CA ILE A 192 -14.98 -6.86 -6.70
C ILE A 192 -13.90 -7.93 -6.87
N SER A 193 -12.65 -7.64 -6.49
CA SER A 193 -11.56 -8.62 -6.56
C SER A 193 -11.83 -9.84 -5.68
N ASP A 194 -12.39 -9.66 -4.48
CA ASP A 194 -12.77 -10.76 -3.60
C ASP A 194 -13.88 -11.63 -4.23
N GLN A 195 -14.87 -11.01 -4.87
CA GLN A 195 -15.94 -11.73 -5.56
C GLN A 195 -15.44 -12.62 -6.71
N HIS A 196 -14.43 -12.17 -7.47
CA HIS A 196 -13.92 -12.92 -8.62
C HIS A 196 -12.76 -13.86 -8.27
N LEU A 197 -11.89 -13.43 -7.35
CA LEU A 197 -10.61 -14.07 -7.07
C LEU A 197 -10.48 -14.60 -5.64
N GLY A 198 -11.41 -14.27 -4.73
CA GLY A 198 -11.34 -14.63 -3.31
C GLY A 198 -11.25 -16.13 -3.06
N LYS A 199 -11.83 -16.94 -3.96
CA LYS A 199 -11.70 -18.42 -3.94
C LYS A 199 -10.25 -18.92 -4.04
N TYR A 200 -9.34 -18.12 -4.60
CA TYR A 200 -7.91 -18.44 -4.70
C TYR A 200 -7.11 -18.00 -3.47
N THR A 201 -7.71 -17.21 -2.56
CA THR A 201 -7.07 -16.59 -1.39
C THR A 201 -7.73 -16.96 -0.07
N LEU A 202 -8.61 -17.96 -0.03
CA LEU A 202 -9.39 -18.35 1.17
C LEU A 202 -8.53 -18.63 2.41
N GLU A 203 -7.33 -19.18 2.21
CA GLU A 203 -6.44 -19.57 3.31
C GLU A 203 -5.54 -18.43 3.81
N THR A 204 -5.66 -17.23 3.22
CA THR A 204 -4.78 -16.10 3.54
C THR A 204 -4.92 -15.68 5.00
N GLU A 205 -6.15 -15.54 5.51
CA GLU A 205 -6.38 -15.14 6.91
C GLU A 205 -5.96 -16.23 7.92
N ASN A 206 -6.17 -17.51 7.60
CA ASN A 206 -5.72 -18.65 8.42
C ASN A 206 -4.18 -18.75 8.43
N PHE A 207 -3.56 -18.53 7.28
CA PHE A 207 -2.11 -18.48 7.16
C PHE A 207 -1.54 -17.33 8.00
N HIS A 208 -2.07 -16.12 7.87
CA HIS A 208 -1.60 -14.97 8.64
C HIS A 208 -1.77 -15.16 10.14
N SER A 209 -2.89 -15.68 10.62
CA SER A 209 -3.08 -15.94 12.05
C SER A 209 -2.09 -16.98 12.60
N THR A 210 -1.83 -18.05 11.85
CA THR A 210 -0.88 -19.12 12.22
C THR A 210 0.58 -18.63 12.18
N VAL A 211 0.95 -17.91 11.13
CA VAL A 211 2.30 -17.38 10.95
C VAL A 211 2.58 -16.28 11.97
N ARG A 212 1.63 -15.38 12.24
CA ARG A 212 1.78 -14.31 13.25
C ARG A 212 2.05 -14.88 14.65
N GLN A 213 1.35 -15.94 15.05
CA GLN A 213 1.60 -16.61 16.32
C GLN A 213 3.04 -17.16 16.42
N LYS A 214 3.60 -17.61 15.29
CA LYS A 214 4.94 -18.23 15.22
C LYS A 214 6.09 -17.24 15.02
N TYR A 215 5.85 -16.09 14.37
CA TYR A 215 6.89 -15.15 13.94
C TYR A 215 6.78 -13.74 14.57
N SER A 216 5.80 -13.47 15.45
CA SER A 216 5.61 -12.17 16.13
C SER A 216 6.81 -11.61 16.89
N LYS A 217 7.83 -12.43 17.19
CA LYS A 217 9.04 -12.05 17.95
C LYS A 217 10.33 -11.98 17.13
N ARG A 218 10.27 -12.11 15.80
CA ARG A 218 11.46 -11.99 14.93
C ARG A 218 11.54 -10.59 14.32
N GLU A 219 12.78 -10.14 14.10
CA GLU A 219 13.18 -8.88 13.46
C GLU A 219 12.43 -8.63 12.13
N ASP A 220 12.15 -9.69 11.37
CA ASP A 220 11.40 -9.64 10.10
C ASP A 220 9.86 -9.63 10.26
N GLY A 221 9.35 -9.54 11.49
CA GLY A 221 7.92 -9.61 11.81
C GLY A 221 7.08 -8.59 11.02
N ILE A 222 7.66 -7.44 10.68
CA ILE A 222 7.02 -6.40 9.86
C ILE A 222 6.74 -6.88 8.42
N SER A 223 7.65 -7.64 7.82
CA SER A 223 7.47 -8.20 6.47
C SER A 223 6.48 -9.37 6.45
N VAL A 224 6.41 -10.14 7.55
CA VAL A 224 5.60 -11.36 7.66
C VAL A 224 4.17 -11.08 8.18
N ASN A 225 3.98 -10.03 8.97
CA ASN A 225 2.68 -9.67 9.57
C ASN A 225 1.86 -8.66 8.73
N ARG A 226 2.26 -8.37 7.48
CA ARG A 226 1.46 -7.53 6.58
C ARG A 226 0.10 -8.23 6.32
N LYS A 227 -1.02 -7.66 6.83
CA LYS A 227 -2.41 -8.03 6.49
C LYS A 227 -2.90 -7.35 5.22
#